data_AF-M0ZV61-F1
#
_entry.id   AF-M0ZV61-F1
#
_cell.length_a   1.000
_cell.length_b   1.000
_cell.length_c   1.000
_cell.angle_alpha   90.00
_cell.angle_beta   90.00
_cell.angle_gamma   90.00
#
_symmetry.space_group_name_H-M   'P 1'
#
loop_
_entity.id
_entity.type
_entity.pdbx_description
1 polymer ?
#
loop_
_entity_poly.entity_id
_entity_poly.type
_entity_poly.pdbx_seq_one_letter_code
_entity_poly.pdbx_strand_id
1 'polypeptide(L)'
;MSGMATHKEDFEGVDIVYSSETCADAWIEKEVVALRQDGCPKVWVVTSDHNQQHAAYGAGAFVWSCKALISEIKASHKEVERMLREHRSTSMQGKLLKHNLGAEVVDALKDLRDQLSQNETRR
;
A
#
# COMPACT_ATOMS: atom_id res chain seq x y z
N MET A 1 -1.90 -6.41 -32.37
CA MET A 1 -0.53 -6.66 -31.86
C MET A 1 -0.48 -6.19 -30.41
N SER A 2 -0.57 -7.13 -29.47
CA SER A 2 -0.55 -6.84 -28.04
C SER A 2 0.85 -6.38 -27.65
N GLY A 3 0.98 -5.28 -26.91
CA GLY A 3 2.26 -4.87 -26.34
C GLY A 3 2.60 -5.87 -25.24
N MET A 4 3.35 -6.91 -25.56
CA MET A 4 3.66 -7.97 -24.61
C MET A 4 4.44 -7.38 -23.44
N ALA A 5 3.86 -7.43 -22.25
CA ALA A 5 4.64 -7.38 -21.02
C ALA A 5 5.70 -8.48 -21.11
N THR A 6 6.95 -8.08 -21.17
CA THR A 6 8.09 -9.01 -21.27
C THR A 6 8.26 -9.82 -20.00
N HIS A 7 7.73 -9.32 -18.88
CA HIS A 7 7.77 -9.98 -17.60
C HIS A 7 6.66 -9.43 -16.68
N LYS A 8 5.91 -10.33 -16.05
CA LYS A 8 4.87 -10.03 -15.06
C LYS A 8 5.04 -10.94 -13.85
N GLU A 9 5.02 -10.36 -12.66
CA GLU A 9 5.10 -11.06 -11.38
C GLU A 9 3.93 -10.63 -10.48
N ASP A 10 3.61 -11.45 -9.48
CA ASP A 10 2.69 -11.10 -8.40
C ASP A 10 3.48 -10.97 -7.10
N PHE A 11 3.24 -9.90 -6.36
CA PHE A 11 3.80 -9.68 -5.04
C PHE A 11 2.74 -9.11 -4.11
N GLU A 12 2.38 -9.85 -3.05
CA GLU A 12 1.37 -9.45 -2.06
C GLU A 12 0.01 -9.05 -2.69
N GLY A 13 -0.39 -9.72 -3.78
CA GLY A 13 -1.62 -9.41 -4.51
C GLY A 13 -1.53 -8.16 -5.39
N VAL A 14 -0.31 -7.66 -5.63
CA VAL A 14 -0.01 -6.59 -6.57
C VAL A 14 0.72 -7.18 -7.77
N ASP A 15 0.13 -6.98 -8.95
CA ASP A 15 0.75 -7.31 -10.22
C ASP A 15 1.89 -6.32 -10.55
N ILE A 16 3.12 -6.81 -10.63
CA ILE A 16 4.30 -6.05 -11.06
C ILE A 16 4.57 -6.36 -12.51
N VAL A 17 4.52 -5.34 -13.37
CA VAL A 17 4.73 -5.48 -14.82
C VAL A 17 5.95 -4.70 -15.26
N TYR A 18 6.86 -5.36 -15.97
CA TYR A 18 8.06 -4.75 -16.53
C TYR A 18 7.87 -4.48 -18.02
N SER A 19 7.80 -3.21 -18.38
CA SER A 19 7.85 -2.77 -19.77
C SER A 19 9.29 -2.90 -20.29
N SER A 20 9.51 -3.71 -21.34
CA SER A 20 10.84 -3.86 -21.97
C SER A 20 11.20 -2.63 -22.82
N GLU A 21 11.05 -2.71 -24.14
CA GLU A 21 11.44 -1.68 -25.10
C GLU A 21 10.37 -0.60 -25.26
N THR A 22 9.18 -0.84 -24.71
CA THR A 22 8.09 0.13 -24.69
C THR A 22 8.16 0.95 -23.41
N CYS A 23 7.84 2.25 -23.51
CA CYS A 23 7.74 3.10 -22.35
C CYS A 23 6.50 2.73 -21.52
N ALA A 24 6.57 2.94 -20.20
CA ALA A 24 5.52 2.55 -19.26
C ALA A 24 4.15 3.19 -19.59
N ASP A 25 4.16 4.39 -20.17
CA ASP A 25 2.98 5.11 -20.64
C ASP A 25 2.20 4.33 -21.70
N ALA A 26 2.87 3.79 -22.71
CA ALA A 26 2.26 3.03 -23.79
C ALA A 26 1.67 1.69 -23.31
N TRP A 27 2.27 1.11 -22.27
CA TRP A 27 1.71 -0.07 -21.62
C TRP A 27 0.46 0.29 -20.81
N ILE A 28 0.55 1.33 -19.96
CA ILE A 28 -0.56 1.81 -19.13
C ILE A 28 -1.76 2.22 -19.98
N GLU A 29 -1.56 2.91 -21.11
CA GLU A 29 -2.64 3.33 -21.99
C GLU A 29 -3.45 2.14 -22.52
N LYS A 30 -2.76 1.08 -22.99
CA LYS A 30 -3.39 -0.15 -23.48
C LYS A 30 -4.14 -0.86 -22.36
N GLU A 31 -3.56 -0.92 -21.17
CA GLU A 31 -4.15 -1.58 -20.02
C GLU A 31 -5.42 -0.85 -19.54
N VAL A 32 -5.38 0.49 -19.48
CA VAL A 32 -6.57 1.31 -19.17
C VAL A 32 -7.70 1.01 -20.15
N VAL A 33 -7.40 0.95 -21.45
CA VAL A 33 -8.41 0.66 -22.47
C VAL A 33 -8.97 -0.75 -22.30
N ALA A 34 -8.12 -1.76 -22.06
CA ALA A 34 -8.54 -3.13 -21.82
C ALA A 34 -9.46 -3.25 -20.59
N LEU A 35 -9.04 -2.72 -19.44
CA LEU A 35 -9.84 -2.75 -18.21
C LEU A 35 -11.21 -2.09 -18.38
N ARG A 36 -11.28 -0.98 -19.13
CA ARG A 36 -12.55 -0.31 -19.40
C ARG A 36 -13.44 -1.11 -20.34
N GLN A 37 -12.88 -1.79 -21.33
CA GLN A 37 -13.62 -2.70 -22.21
C GLN A 37 -14.16 -3.92 -21.44
N ASP A 38 -13.42 -4.38 -20.43
CA ASP A 38 -13.83 -5.45 -19.53
C ASP A 38 -14.90 -5.02 -18.50
N GLY A 39 -15.33 -3.76 -18.55
CA GLY A 39 -16.44 -3.24 -17.76
C GLY A 39 -16.03 -2.53 -16.48
N CYS A 40 -14.75 -2.19 -16.27
CA CYS A 40 -14.32 -1.37 -15.14
C CYS A 40 -14.60 0.13 -15.42
N PRO A 41 -15.60 0.76 -14.77
CA PRO A 41 -16.01 2.11 -15.13
C PRO A 41 -15.05 3.20 -14.63
N LYS A 42 -14.23 2.90 -13.62
CA LYS A 42 -13.29 3.84 -13.00
C LYS A 42 -11.91 3.22 -12.88
N VAL A 43 -11.04 3.57 -13.82
CA VAL A 43 -9.62 3.19 -13.80
C VAL A 43 -8.82 4.41 -13.34
N TRP A 44 -7.92 4.20 -12.38
CA TRP A 44 -7.05 5.25 -11.85
C TRP A 44 -5.61 4.99 -12.26
N VAL A 45 -4.94 6.02 -12.76
CA VAL A 45 -3.51 6.02 -13.08
C VAL A 45 -2.82 6.97 -12.12
N VAL A 46 -1.80 6.49 -11.42
CA VAL A 46 -1.00 7.33 -10.52
C VAL A 46 0.25 7.79 -11.24
N THR A 47 0.35 9.08 -11.53
CA THR A 47 1.56 9.67 -12.12
C THR A 47 1.65 11.19 -11.83
N SER A 48 2.88 11.66 -11.63
CA SER A 48 3.21 13.09 -11.56
C SER A 48 3.91 13.59 -12.83
N ASP A 49 4.12 12.72 -13.83
CA ASP A 49 4.69 13.11 -15.13
C ASP A 49 3.59 13.70 -16.01
N HIS A 50 3.74 14.96 -16.41
CA HIS A 50 2.75 15.68 -17.20
C HIS A 50 2.43 15.01 -18.55
N ASN A 51 3.42 14.43 -19.24
CA ASN A 51 3.19 13.76 -20.51
C ASN A 51 2.33 12.52 -20.31
N GLN A 52 2.60 11.75 -19.25
CA GLN A 52 1.81 10.57 -18.91
C GLN A 52 0.40 10.92 -18.44
N GLN A 53 0.21 12.05 -17.77
CA GLN A 53 -1.13 12.52 -17.38
C GLN A 53 -2.00 12.73 -18.61
N HIS A 54 -1.47 13.38 -19.64
CA HIS A 54 -2.20 13.58 -20.89
C HIS A 54 -2.58 12.26 -21.56
N ALA A 55 -1.67 11.28 -21.62
CA ALA A 55 -1.96 9.95 -22.15
C ALA A 55 -3.06 9.23 -21.34
N ALA A 56 -2.96 9.26 -20.00
CA ALA A 56 -3.95 8.65 -19.11
C ALA A 56 -5.35 9.28 -19.26
N TYR A 57 -5.44 10.61 -19.33
CA TYR A 57 -6.70 11.30 -19.62
C TYR A 57 -7.25 10.96 -21.01
N GLY A 58 -6.37 10.83 -22.02
CA GLY A 58 -6.74 10.43 -23.38
C GLY A 58 -7.36 9.03 -23.44
N ALA A 59 -6.86 8.09 -22.64
CA ALA A 59 -7.46 6.76 -22.45
C ALA A 59 -8.72 6.77 -21.55
N GLY A 60 -9.04 7.93 -20.96
CA GLY A 60 -10.16 8.15 -20.05
C GLY A 60 -10.01 7.50 -18.68
N ALA A 61 -8.77 7.41 -18.19
CA ALA A 61 -8.48 7.16 -16.79
C ALA A 61 -8.59 8.44 -15.95
N PHE A 62 -8.76 8.26 -14.64
CA PHE A 62 -8.57 9.32 -13.66
C PHE A 62 -7.12 9.36 -13.24
N VAL A 63 -6.54 10.55 -13.10
CA VAL A 63 -5.15 10.71 -12.68
C VAL A 63 -5.09 11.02 -11.19
N TRP A 64 -4.19 10.35 -10.48
CA TRP A 64 -3.81 10.69 -9.12
C TRP A 64 -2.34 11.09 -9.07
N SER A 65 -2.00 12.15 -8.34
CA SER A 65 -0.58 12.52 -8.16
C SER A 65 0.14 11.54 -7.24
N CYS A 66 1.44 11.31 -7.48
CA CYS A 66 2.25 10.43 -6.63
C CYS A 66 2.28 10.93 -5.17
N LYS A 67 2.29 12.25 -4.96
CA LYS A 67 2.26 12.85 -3.61
C LYS A 67 0.98 12.48 -2.86
N ALA A 68 -0.16 12.51 -3.54
CA ALA A 68 -1.43 12.19 -2.92
C ALA A 68 -1.56 10.69 -2.61
N LEU A 69 -1.11 9.81 -3.52
CA LEU A 69 -1.05 8.37 -3.23
C LEU A 69 -0.16 8.08 -2.01
N ILE A 70 1.05 8.65 -1.96
CA ILE A 70 1.98 8.45 -0.83
C ILE A 70 1.35 8.97 0.47
N SER A 71 0.66 10.10 0.43
CA SER A 71 -0.04 10.64 1.60
C SER A 71 -1.13 9.69 2.09
N GLU A 72 -1.89 9.11 1.16
CA GLU A 72 -2.97 8.16 1.48
C GLU A 72 -2.42 6.87 2.10
N ILE A 73 -1.36 6.29 1.53
CA ILE A 73 -0.71 5.09 2.07
C ILE A 73 -0.23 5.35 3.51
N LYS A 74 0.44 6.49 3.73
CA LYS A 74 0.92 6.87 5.07
C LYS A 74 -0.23 7.10 6.05
N ALA A 75 -1.32 7.73 5.60
CA ALA A 75 -2.50 7.95 6.42
C ALA A 75 -3.16 6.61 6.80
N SER A 76 -3.32 5.70 5.84
CA SER A 76 -3.86 4.35 6.04
C SER A 76 -3.03 3.54 7.05
N HIS A 77 -1.69 3.52 6.92
CA HIS A 77 -0.83 2.86 7.91
C HIS A 77 -1.02 3.43 9.31
N LYS A 78 -1.03 4.76 9.44
CA LYS A 78 -1.23 5.43 10.72
C LYS A 78 -2.62 5.14 11.32
N GLU A 79 -3.64 5.03 10.48
CA GLU A 79 -4.99 4.68 10.91
C GLU A 79 -5.05 3.25 11.46
N VAL A 80 -4.47 2.28 10.74
CA VAL A 80 -4.39 0.89 11.20
C VAL A 80 -3.63 0.79 12.53
N GLU A 81 -2.49 1.47 12.67
CA GLU A 81 -1.74 1.52 13.93
C GLU A 81 -2.57 2.11 15.08
N ARG A 82 -3.33 3.18 14.81
CA ARG A 82 -4.21 3.79 15.81
C ARG A 82 -5.30 2.83 16.24
N MET A 83 -5.99 2.17 15.29
CA MET A 83 -7.02 1.18 15.59
C MET A 83 -6.46 0.04 16.46
N LEU A 84 -5.26 -0.46 16.15
CA LEU A 84 -4.58 -1.48 16.96
C LEU A 84 -4.26 -0.98 18.38
N ARG A 85 -3.79 0.26 18.54
CA ARG A 85 -3.52 0.85 19.86
C ARG A 85 -4.79 1.02 20.68
N GLU A 86 -5.87 1.49 20.07
CA GLU A 86 -7.18 1.67 20.71
C GLU A 86 -7.80 0.33 21.10
N HIS A 87 -7.69 -0.70 20.25
CA HIS A 87 -8.16 -2.04 20.59
C HIS A 87 -7.40 -2.64 21.78
N ARG A 88 -6.07 -2.42 21.85
CA ARG A 88 -5.25 -2.85 22.98
C ARG A 88 -5.56 -2.10 24.27
N SER A 89 -5.90 -0.81 24.20
CA SER A 89 -6.22 0.00 25.39
C SER A 89 -7.64 -0.23 25.91
N THR A 90 -8.56 -0.68 25.05
CA THR A 90 -9.95 -1.04 25.41
C THR A 90 -10.10 -2.49 25.86
N SER A 91 -9.18 -3.39 25.47
CA SER A 91 -9.14 -4.78 25.94
C SER A 91 -9.08 -4.88 27.48
N MET A 92 -10.03 -5.60 28.05
CA MET A 92 -10.11 -5.88 29.50
C MET A 92 -8.87 -6.63 30.01
N GLN A 93 -8.29 -7.54 29.21
CA GLN A 93 -7.03 -8.23 29.55
C GLN A 93 -5.83 -7.26 29.59
N GLY A 94 -5.77 -6.29 28.67
CA GLY A 94 -4.73 -5.25 28.67
C GLY A 94 -4.83 -4.30 29.86
N LYS A 95 -6.05 -4.00 30.33
CA LYS A 95 -6.28 -3.23 31.56
C LYS A 95 -5.96 -4.04 32.82
N LEU A 96 -6.27 -5.34 32.87
CA LEU A 96 -5.95 -6.21 34.02
C LEU A 96 -4.46 -6.38 34.26
N LEU A 97 -3.68 -6.58 33.19
CA LEU A 97 -2.23 -6.73 33.33
C LEU A 97 -1.58 -5.45 33.87
N LYS A 98 -2.03 -4.26 33.42
CA LYS A 98 -1.45 -2.99 33.86
C LYS A 98 -1.71 -2.64 35.33
N HIS A 99 -2.81 -3.12 35.92
CA HIS A 99 -3.13 -2.81 37.32
C HIS A 99 -2.73 -3.89 38.31
N ASN A 100 -2.49 -5.13 37.86
CA ASN A 100 -2.07 -6.23 38.74
C ASN A 100 -0.56 -6.50 38.72
N LEU A 101 0.17 -5.94 37.76
CA LEU A 101 1.62 -6.08 37.66
C LEU A 101 2.30 -4.80 38.14
N GLY A 102 3.40 -4.96 38.89
CA GLY A 102 4.26 -3.83 39.25
C GLY A 102 4.82 -3.14 38.00
N ALA A 103 5.02 -1.82 38.09
CA ALA A 103 5.48 -0.99 36.96
C ALA A 103 6.77 -1.53 36.31
N GLU A 104 7.70 -2.03 37.12
CA GLU A 104 8.96 -2.64 36.66
C GLU A 104 8.74 -3.87 35.78
N VAL A 105 7.80 -4.75 36.14
CA VAL A 105 7.47 -5.96 35.36
C VAL A 105 6.79 -5.58 34.04
N VAL A 106 5.93 -4.56 34.08
CA VAL A 106 5.26 -4.05 32.87
C VAL A 106 6.28 -3.45 31.90
N ASP A 107 7.30 -2.74 32.38
CA ASP A 107 8.33 -2.15 31.54
C ASP A 107 9.29 -3.21 30.98
N ALA A 108 9.73 -4.19 31.79
CA ALA A 108 10.52 -5.33 31.30
C ALA A 108 9.80 -6.13 30.20
N LEU A 109 8.47 -6.31 30.32
CA LEU A 109 7.67 -6.97 29.28
C LEU A 109 7.53 -6.14 28.00
N LYS A 110 7.49 -4.80 28.09
CA LYS A 110 7.50 -3.92 26.90
C LYS A 110 8.85 -4.00 26.19
N ASP A 111 9.95 -3.95 26.95
CA ASP A 111 11.30 -4.02 26.40
C ASP A 111 11.53 -5.35 25.68
N LEU A 112 11.11 -6.46 26.29
CA LEU A 112 11.20 -7.78 25.66
C LEU A 112 10.38 -7.88 24.36
N ARG A 113 9.16 -7.33 24.35
CA ARG A 113 8.33 -7.25 23.14
C ARG A 113 9.03 -6.45 22.04
N ASP A 114 9.60 -5.31 22.38
CA ASP A 114 10.25 -4.42 21.40
C ASP A 114 11.52 -5.07 20.82
N GLN A 115 12.27 -5.81 21.63
CA GLN A 115 13.40 -6.63 21.17
C GLN A 115 12.96 -7.77 20.22
N LEU A 116 11.87 -8.48 20.55
CA LEU A 116 11.35 -9.56 19.70
C LEU A 116 10.85 -9.04 18.36
N SER A 117 10.12 -7.92 18.36
CA SER A 117 9.64 -7.27 17.13
C SER A 117 10.79 -6.83 16.22
N GLN A 118 11.86 -6.25 16.78
CA GLN A 118 13.03 -5.85 15.99
C GLN A 118 13.78 -7.05 15.39
N ASN A 119 13.76 -8.21 16.04
CA ASN A 119 14.39 -9.42 15.53
C ASN A 119 13.58 -10.07 14.40
N GLU A 120 12.24 -9.99 14.42
CA GLU A 120 11.39 -10.45 13.33
C GLU A 120 11.55 -9.59 12.07
N THR A 121 11.75 -8.28 12.21
CA THR A 121 11.95 -7.38 11.05
C THR A 121 13.35 -7.50 10.41
N ARG A 122 14.30 -8.12 11.12
CA ARG A 122 15.68 -8.36 10.64
C ARG A 122 15.86 -9.71 9.93
N ARG A 123 14.81 -10.53 9.89
CA ARG A 123 14.83 -11.88 9.33
C ARG A 123 14.17 -11.90 7.97
#